data_AF-A0A8W8MS32-F1
#
_entry.id   AF-A0A8W8MS32-F1
#
_cell.length_a   1.000
_cell.length_b   1.000
_cell.length_c   1.000
_cell.angle_alpha   90.00
_cell.angle_beta   90.00
_cell.angle_gamma   90.00
#
_symmetry.space_group_name_H-M   'P 1'
#
loop_
_entity.id
_entity.type
_entity.pdbx_description
1 polymer ?
#
loop_
_entity_poly.entity_id
_entity_poly.type
_entity_poly.pdbx_seq_one_letter_code
_entity_poly.pdbx_strand_id
1 'polypeptide(L)'
;FRTMDPSKILIYSKSRIRLNCVGILDVLTFDSQGNPPSAIQHYQQEDLVYLGKVVLALACNTVMAIKRDNFQNSMELIARNYSADLKNFFLYLLTNQTRPRSINDIMPMIGARFYTQLDSAQLRSDVIENELTKEVENGRLFRLLAKLGTINERPEYNLDMQWSETGDRYMLKLFRDYLFHQVDQTGAPWIDMAHIVQCLNKLDSGSPERICLTSRDEQSVLVVSYAELKQNYERAFSELLSSSQSHSTFT
;
A
#
# COMPACT_ATOMS: atom_id res chain seq x y z
N PHE A 1 -26.22 -14.67 -5.41
CA PHE A 1 -25.36 -15.63 -4.69
C PHE A 1 -26.25 -16.84 -4.35
N ARG A 2 -25.70 -18.00 -3.98
CA ARG A 2 -26.52 -19.24 -3.87
C ARG A 2 -26.36 -19.97 -2.54
N THR A 3 -25.23 -19.77 -1.86
CA THR A 3 -25.01 -20.28 -0.50
C THR A 3 -24.10 -19.31 0.23
N MET A 4 -24.64 -18.65 1.26
CA MET A 4 -23.84 -17.79 2.13
C MET A 4 -23.86 -18.33 3.56
N ASP A 5 -22.74 -18.91 3.94
CA ASP A 5 -22.44 -19.34 5.29
C ASP A 5 -21.04 -18.83 5.70
N PRO A 6 -20.71 -18.81 6.99
CA PRO A 6 -19.43 -18.27 7.46
C PRO A 6 -18.20 -18.90 6.80
N SER A 7 -18.27 -20.17 6.37
CA SER A 7 -17.17 -20.86 5.69
C SER A 7 -16.91 -20.33 4.27
N LYS A 8 -17.84 -19.56 3.70
CA LYS A 8 -17.75 -18.98 2.35
C LYS A 8 -17.39 -17.49 2.37
N ILE A 9 -17.14 -16.93 3.55
CA ILE A 9 -16.75 -15.53 3.73
C ILE A 9 -15.29 -15.50 4.13
N LEU A 10 -14.44 -14.97 3.25
CA LEU A 10 -13.01 -14.82 3.49
C LEU A 10 -12.74 -13.48 4.14
N ILE A 11 -11.99 -13.53 5.24
CA ILE A 11 -11.46 -12.33 5.88
C ILE A 11 -10.06 -12.10 5.32
N TYR A 12 -9.92 -11.01 4.57
CA TYR A 12 -8.65 -10.54 4.04
C TYR A 12 -8.19 -9.33 4.87
N SER A 13 -7.04 -9.41 5.52
CA SER A 13 -6.59 -8.36 6.46
C SER A 13 -7.62 -8.07 7.57
N LYS A 14 -7.47 -6.95 8.30
CA LYS A 14 -8.24 -6.66 9.53
C LYS A 14 -9.73 -6.33 9.29
N SER A 15 -10.12 -5.83 8.12
CA SER A 15 -11.47 -5.30 7.89
C SER A 15 -12.06 -5.53 6.50
N ARG A 16 -11.40 -6.32 5.64
CA ARG A 16 -11.87 -6.55 4.28
C ARG A 16 -12.43 -7.95 4.15
N ILE A 17 -13.73 -8.05 3.93
CA ILE A 17 -14.41 -9.31 3.66
C ILE A 17 -14.58 -9.53 2.16
N ARG A 18 -14.51 -10.78 1.71
CA ARG A 18 -14.82 -11.18 0.33
C ARG A 18 -15.67 -12.44 0.35
N LEU A 19 -16.64 -12.50 -0.56
CA LEU A 19 -17.42 -13.73 -0.78
C LEU A 19 -16.60 -14.69 -1.65
N ASN A 20 -16.45 -15.91 -1.19
CA ASN A 20 -15.81 -17.00 -1.93
C ASN A 20 -16.86 -17.84 -2.68
N CYS A 21 -16.42 -18.65 -3.64
CA CYS A 21 -17.26 -19.64 -4.32
C CYS A 21 -18.47 -19.04 -5.06
N VAL A 22 -18.40 -17.78 -5.49
CA VAL A 22 -19.44 -17.12 -6.29
C VAL A 22 -19.58 -17.86 -7.63
N GLY A 23 -20.81 -18.18 -8.05
CA GLY A 23 -21.09 -18.77 -9.37
C GLY A 23 -20.92 -20.29 -9.47
N ILE A 24 -20.30 -20.94 -8.49
CA ILE A 24 -20.09 -22.41 -8.53
C ILE A 24 -21.43 -23.14 -8.62
N LEU A 25 -22.39 -22.77 -7.77
CA LEU A 25 -23.70 -23.40 -7.79
C LEU A 25 -24.50 -23.05 -9.03
N ASP A 26 -24.39 -21.83 -9.54
CA ASP A 26 -25.05 -21.42 -10.78
C ASP A 26 -24.61 -22.30 -11.97
N VAL A 27 -23.32 -22.68 -12.01
CA VAL A 27 -22.78 -23.63 -13.01
C VAL A 27 -23.23 -25.06 -12.73
N LEU A 28 -23.17 -25.52 -11.48
CA LEU A 28 -23.53 -26.91 -11.13
C LEU A 28 -25.02 -27.21 -11.28
N THR A 29 -25.89 -26.23 -11.00
CA THR A 29 -27.34 -26.36 -11.12
C THR A 29 -27.87 -25.73 -12.41
N PHE A 30 -27.00 -25.51 -13.39
CA PHE A 30 -27.40 -24.98 -14.69
C PHE A 30 -28.25 -26.02 -15.42
N ASP A 31 -29.48 -25.64 -15.77
CA ASP A 31 -30.34 -26.43 -16.63
C ASP A 31 -30.61 -25.67 -17.94
N SER A 32 -30.30 -26.34 -19.06
CA SER A 32 -30.46 -25.83 -20.42
C SER A 32 -31.92 -25.61 -20.83
N GLN A 33 -32.89 -26.24 -20.14
CA GLN A 33 -34.32 -26.10 -20.45
C GLN A 33 -35.01 -24.93 -19.74
N GLY A 34 -34.22 -24.05 -19.09
CA GLY A 34 -34.65 -22.73 -18.67
C GLY A 34 -35.01 -22.67 -17.19
N ASN A 35 -34.07 -22.18 -16.38
CA ASN A 35 -34.44 -21.58 -15.10
C ASN A 35 -35.38 -20.40 -15.38
N PRO A 36 -36.64 -20.41 -14.90
CA PRO A 36 -37.56 -19.31 -15.13
C PRO A 36 -36.97 -17.99 -14.61
N PRO A 37 -37.27 -16.83 -15.22
CA PRO A 37 -36.86 -15.53 -14.68
C PRO A 37 -37.30 -15.32 -13.21
N SER A 38 -38.40 -15.97 -12.79
CA SER A 38 -38.88 -15.99 -11.40
C SER A 38 -37.96 -16.74 -10.42
N ALA A 39 -37.13 -17.67 -10.90
CA ALA A 39 -36.15 -18.37 -10.07
C ALA A 39 -35.07 -17.42 -9.54
N ILE A 40 -34.66 -16.41 -10.32
CA ILE A 40 -33.67 -15.41 -9.90
C ILE A 40 -34.19 -14.65 -8.67
N GLN A 41 -35.46 -14.21 -8.71
CA GLN A 41 -36.06 -13.49 -7.59
C GLN A 41 -36.11 -14.38 -6.33
N HIS A 42 -36.43 -15.66 -6.47
CA HIS A 42 -36.39 -16.61 -5.37
C HIS A 42 -34.97 -16.72 -4.77
N TYR A 43 -33.93 -16.88 -5.59
CA TYR A 43 -32.55 -16.97 -5.12
C TYR A 43 -32.08 -15.67 -4.43
N GLN A 44 -32.50 -14.51 -4.93
CA GLN A 44 -32.24 -13.23 -4.26
C GLN A 44 -32.91 -13.12 -2.89
N GLN A 45 -34.13 -13.67 -2.73
CA GLN A 45 -34.79 -13.71 -1.42
C GLN A 45 -34.06 -14.64 -0.45
N GLU A 46 -33.57 -15.79 -0.92
CA GLU A 46 -32.76 -16.70 -0.11
C GLU A 46 -31.44 -16.06 0.32
N ASP A 47 -30.76 -15.32 -0.57
CA ASP A 47 -29.54 -14.57 -0.26
C ASP A 47 -29.71 -13.60 0.92
N LEU A 48 -30.82 -12.85 0.91
CA LEU A 48 -31.15 -11.90 1.97
C LEU A 48 -31.41 -12.62 3.31
N VAL A 49 -32.03 -13.79 3.28
CA VAL A 49 -32.19 -14.63 4.48
C VAL A 49 -30.84 -15.15 4.95
N TYR A 50 -29.98 -15.63 4.06
CA TYR A 50 -28.63 -16.07 4.43
C TYR A 50 -27.80 -14.93 5.04
N LEU A 51 -27.96 -13.70 4.53
CA LEU A 51 -27.33 -12.49 5.10
C LEU A 51 -27.74 -12.29 6.55
N GLY A 52 -29.04 -12.32 6.81
CA GLY A 52 -29.56 -12.20 8.17
C GLY A 52 -29.02 -13.30 9.08
N LYS A 53 -28.95 -14.55 8.60
CA LYS A 53 -28.46 -15.70 9.38
C LYS A 53 -26.99 -15.58 9.74
N VAL A 54 -26.14 -15.19 8.79
CA VAL A 54 -24.70 -14.98 9.03
C VAL A 54 -24.48 -13.87 10.03
N VAL A 55 -25.11 -12.71 9.83
CA VAL A 55 -24.95 -11.55 10.73
C VAL A 55 -25.49 -11.87 12.13
N LEU A 56 -26.58 -12.64 12.24
CA LEU A 56 -27.13 -13.09 13.52
C LEU A 56 -26.16 -14.03 14.25
N ALA A 57 -25.57 -14.99 13.53
CA ALA A 57 -24.57 -15.89 14.11
C ALA A 57 -23.34 -15.14 14.61
N LEU A 58 -22.92 -14.08 13.91
CA LEU A 58 -21.83 -13.21 14.35
C LEU A 58 -22.22 -12.41 15.60
N ALA A 59 -23.41 -11.81 15.63
CA ALA A 59 -23.89 -11.03 16.76
C ALA A 59 -24.12 -11.87 18.02
N CYS A 60 -24.53 -13.13 17.87
CA CYS A 60 -24.67 -14.07 18.99
C CYS A 60 -23.38 -14.86 19.27
N ASN A 61 -22.32 -14.68 18.47
CA ASN A 61 -21.08 -15.47 18.50
C ASN A 61 -21.30 -17.00 18.48
N THR A 62 -22.33 -17.47 17.78
CA THR A 62 -22.64 -18.90 17.64
C THR A 62 -23.51 -19.18 16.42
N VAL A 63 -23.18 -20.24 15.68
CA VAL A 63 -23.98 -20.72 14.53
C VAL A 63 -25.32 -21.33 14.99
N MET A 64 -25.42 -21.73 16.26
CA MET A 64 -26.66 -22.29 16.82
C MET A 64 -27.79 -21.26 16.95
N ALA A 65 -27.48 -19.96 16.90
CA ALA A 65 -28.45 -18.86 16.93
C ALA A 65 -29.38 -18.86 15.71
N ILE A 66 -28.97 -19.50 14.61
CA ILE A 66 -29.75 -19.59 13.37
C ILE A 66 -30.91 -20.60 13.47
N LYS A 67 -30.84 -21.55 14.42
CA LYS A 67 -31.86 -22.59 14.56
C LYS A 67 -33.19 -22.01 15.03
N ARG A 68 -34.31 -22.51 14.49
CA ARG A 68 -35.67 -22.00 14.76
C ARG A 68 -35.97 -21.94 16.26
N ASP A 69 -35.60 -22.97 17.01
CA ASP A 69 -35.88 -23.07 18.45
C ASP A 69 -35.15 -21.99 19.27
N ASN A 70 -34.01 -21.51 18.78
CA ASN A 70 -33.18 -20.51 19.46
C ASN A 70 -33.43 -19.09 18.95
N PHE A 71 -34.23 -18.92 17.90
CA PHE A 71 -34.38 -17.63 17.22
C PHE A 71 -34.95 -16.54 18.14
N GLN A 72 -36.00 -16.87 18.91
CA GLN A 72 -36.61 -15.93 19.84
C GLN A 72 -35.63 -15.45 20.91
N ASN A 73 -34.91 -16.39 21.54
CA ASN A 73 -33.88 -16.07 22.54
C ASN A 73 -32.74 -15.24 21.94
N SER A 74 -32.33 -15.55 20.70
CA SER A 74 -31.31 -14.80 19.98
C SER A 74 -31.76 -13.36 19.74
N MET A 75 -33.00 -13.15 19.30
CA MET A 75 -33.57 -11.81 19.08
C MET A 75 -33.71 -11.00 20.37
N GLU A 76 -34.01 -11.63 21.51
CA GLU A 76 -33.99 -10.97 22.82
C GLU A 76 -32.58 -10.53 23.23
N LEU A 77 -31.57 -11.37 22.99
CA LEU A 77 -30.17 -11.02 23.22
C LEU A 77 -29.76 -9.81 22.35
N ILE A 78 -30.17 -9.79 21.08
CA ILE A 78 -29.90 -8.64 20.20
C ILE A 78 -30.55 -7.37 20.74
N ALA A 79 -31.83 -7.44 21.13
CA ALA A 79 -32.56 -6.29 21.63
C ALA A 79 -31.97 -5.68 22.91
N ARG A 80 -31.26 -6.48 23.72
CA ARG A 80 -30.61 -6.04 24.96
C ARG A 80 -29.22 -5.45 24.74
N ASN A 81 -28.46 -5.95 23.77
CA ASN A 81 -27.03 -5.66 23.64
C ASN A 81 -26.65 -4.80 22.43
N TYR A 82 -27.54 -4.65 21.45
CA TYR A 82 -27.26 -3.96 20.19
C TYR A 82 -28.31 -2.89 19.88
N SER A 83 -28.06 -2.10 18.83
CA SER A 83 -28.96 -1.03 18.42
C SER A 83 -30.32 -1.55 17.94
N ALA A 84 -31.34 -0.69 18.08
CA ALA A 84 -32.67 -0.95 17.52
C ALA A 84 -32.61 -1.14 15.99
N ASP A 85 -31.71 -0.45 15.29
CA ASP A 85 -31.50 -0.63 13.85
C ASP A 85 -31.05 -2.06 13.51
N LEU A 86 -30.12 -2.64 14.29
CA LEU A 86 -29.67 -4.02 14.06
C LEU A 86 -30.77 -5.04 14.36
N LYS A 87 -31.59 -4.78 15.38
CA LYS A 87 -32.80 -5.58 15.64
C LYS A 87 -33.78 -5.50 14.46
N ASN A 88 -34.06 -4.31 13.95
CA ASN A 88 -34.96 -4.09 12.81
C ASN A 88 -34.42 -4.74 11.53
N PHE A 89 -33.11 -4.71 11.33
CA PHE A 89 -32.43 -5.42 10.25
C PHE A 89 -32.71 -6.93 10.28
N PHE A 90 -32.59 -7.57 11.45
CA PHE A 90 -32.91 -9.00 11.57
C PHE A 90 -34.40 -9.28 11.40
N LEU A 91 -35.28 -8.44 11.96
CA LEU A 91 -36.72 -8.59 11.77
C LEU A 91 -37.08 -8.54 10.29
N TYR A 92 -36.52 -7.58 9.55
CA TYR A 92 -36.77 -7.45 8.11
C TYR A 92 -36.29 -8.68 7.31
N LEU A 93 -35.06 -9.15 7.55
CA LEU A 93 -34.46 -10.24 6.77
C LEU A 93 -34.97 -11.63 7.13
N LEU A 94 -35.26 -11.89 8.41
CA LEU A 94 -35.48 -13.25 8.92
C LEU A 94 -36.96 -13.58 9.20
N THR A 95 -37.83 -12.59 9.26
CA THR A 95 -39.28 -12.84 9.38
C THR A 95 -39.96 -12.89 8.03
N ASN A 96 -41.15 -13.51 7.99
CA ASN A 96 -41.95 -13.58 6.77
C ASN A 96 -42.44 -12.18 6.40
N GLN A 97 -42.10 -11.73 5.19
CA GLN A 97 -42.54 -10.46 4.65
C GLN A 97 -43.72 -10.67 3.71
N THR A 98 -44.66 -9.72 3.70
CA THR A 98 -45.80 -9.72 2.78
C THR A 98 -45.41 -9.29 1.36
N ARG A 99 -44.29 -8.57 1.24
CA ARG A 99 -43.69 -8.14 -0.02
C ARG A 99 -42.30 -8.75 -0.17
N PRO A 100 -41.83 -8.99 -1.41
CA PRO A 100 -40.46 -9.45 -1.62
C PRO A 100 -39.47 -8.42 -1.07
N ARG A 101 -38.44 -8.91 -0.37
CA ARG A 101 -37.41 -8.06 0.23
C ARG A 101 -36.49 -7.48 -0.84
N SER A 102 -36.00 -6.27 -0.60
CA SER A 102 -35.00 -5.61 -1.43
C SER A 102 -33.78 -5.24 -0.58
N ILE A 103 -32.59 -5.32 -1.16
CA ILE A 103 -31.35 -4.87 -0.52
C ILE A 103 -31.37 -3.35 -0.24
N ASN A 104 -32.16 -2.59 -1.00
CA ASN A 104 -32.25 -1.14 -0.80
C ASN A 104 -33.03 -0.79 0.48
N ASP A 105 -33.94 -1.66 0.91
CA ASP A 105 -34.80 -1.41 2.08
C ASP A 105 -34.02 -1.50 3.41
N ILE A 106 -32.86 -2.17 3.42
CA ILE A 106 -31.99 -2.23 4.60
C ILE A 106 -31.04 -1.03 4.69
N MET A 107 -30.88 -0.25 3.60
CA MET A 107 -29.94 0.89 3.58
C MET A 107 -30.24 1.93 4.67
N PRO A 108 -31.50 2.31 4.95
CA PRO A 108 -31.80 3.26 6.05
C PRO A 108 -31.40 2.73 7.43
N MET A 109 -31.46 1.42 7.65
CA MET A 109 -31.06 0.79 8.93
C MET A 109 -29.54 0.82 9.11
N ILE A 110 -28.79 0.78 8.01
CA ILE A 110 -27.34 1.03 8.03
C ILE A 110 -27.10 2.54 8.26
N GLY A 111 -27.77 3.38 7.47
CA GLY A 111 -27.85 4.82 7.66
C GLY A 111 -26.48 5.49 7.72
N ALA A 112 -26.26 6.29 8.77
CA ALA A 112 -25.02 7.06 8.95
C ALA A 112 -23.74 6.19 9.03
N ARG A 113 -23.87 4.88 9.29
CA ARG A 113 -22.73 3.95 9.36
C ARG A 113 -22.04 3.78 8.01
N PHE A 114 -22.72 4.09 6.90
CA PHE A 114 -22.07 4.18 5.59
C PHE A 114 -20.95 5.23 5.58
N TYR A 115 -21.15 6.38 6.22
CA TYR A 115 -20.12 7.43 6.27
C TYR A 115 -18.92 7.00 7.11
N THR A 116 -19.14 6.33 8.24
CA THR A 116 -18.05 5.77 9.06
C THR A 116 -17.22 4.76 8.28
N GLN A 117 -17.86 3.88 7.51
CA GLN A 117 -17.16 2.89 6.69
C GLN A 117 -16.45 3.52 5.50
N LEU A 118 -17.03 4.55 4.88
CA LEU A 118 -16.44 5.31 3.78
C LEU A 118 -15.18 6.06 4.24
N ASP A 119 -15.28 6.78 5.36
CA ASP A 119 -14.17 7.48 6.01
C ASP A 119 -13.03 6.52 6.37
N SER A 120 -13.36 5.38 6.99
CA SER A 120 -12.39 4.32 7.29
C SER A 120 -11.69 3.78 6.04
N ALA A 121 -12.40 3.71 4.90
CA ALA A 121 -11.83 3.27 3.63
C ALA A 121 -10.91 4.33 3.01
N GLN A 122 -11.25 5.62 3.15
CA GLN A 122 -10.43 6.75 2.72
C GLN A 122 -9.15 6.88 3.54
N LEU A 123 -9.25 6.86 4.88
CA LEU A 123 -8.08 6.89 5.77
C LEU A 123 -7.10 5.74 5.48
N ARG A 124 -7.63 4.55 5.18
CA ARG A 124 -6.79 3.41 4.75
C ARG A 124 -6.11 3.68 3.40
N SER A 125 -6.78 4.37 2.48
CA SER A 125 -6.20 4.79 1.20
C SER A 125 -5.04 5.75 1.45
N ASP A 126 -5.25 6.78 2.27
CA ASP A 126 -4.23 7.78 2.59
C ASP A 126 -2.99 7.15 3.24
N VAL A 127 -3.18 6.19 4.15
CA VAL A 127 -2.07 5.43 4.75
C VAL A 127 -1.29 4.67 3.68
N ILE A 128 -1.98 3.97 2.77
CA ILE A 128 -1.32 3.21 1.70
C ILE A 128 -0.61 4.14 0.73
N GLU A 129 -1.20 5.28 0.38
CA GLU A 129 -0.60 6.27 -0.51
C GLU A 129 0.64 6.92 0.11
N ASN A 130 0.61 7.21 1.41
CA ASN A 130 1.77 7.72 2.13
C ASN A 130 2.92 6.70 2.17
N GLU A 131 2.63 5.42 2.47
CA GLU A 131 3.67 4.38 2.45
C GLU A 131 4.20 4.12 1.04
N LEU A 132 3.32 4.13 0.03
CA LEU A 132 3.73 3.99 -1.36
C LEU A 132 4.62 5.15 -1.82
N THR A 133 4.32 6.38 -1.40
CA THR A 133 5.12 7.57 -1.72
C THR A 133 6.55 7.42 -1.17
N LYS A 134 6.70 6.96 0.08
CA LYS A 134 8.02 6.66 0.67
C LYS A 134 8.76 5.58 -0.11
N GLU A 135 8.08 4.51 -0.53
CA GLU A 135 8.71 3.44 -1.31
C GLU A 135 9.14 3.90 -2.71
N VAL A 136 8.38 4.80 -3.35
CA VAL A 136 8.78 5.42 -4.61
C VAL A 136 10.03 6.29 -4.43
N GLU A 137 10.10 7.08 -3.35
CA GLU A 137 11.28 7.86 -2.99
C GLU A 137 12.49 6.94 -2.70
N ASN A 138 12.31 5.89 -1.89
CA ASN A 138 13.35 4.88 -1.63
C ASN A 138 13.90 4.30 -2.93
N GLY A 139 13.03 3.99 -3.90
CA GLY A 139 13.45 3.53 -5.22
C GLY A 139 14.30 4.55 -5.98
N ARG A 140 13.98 5.85 -5.90
CA ARG A 140 14.79 6.93 -6.50
C ARG A 140 16.15 7.05 -5.84
N LEU A 141 16.18 7.10 -4.51
CA LEU A 141 17.41 7.24 -3.74
C LEU A 141 18.32 6.03 -3.89
N PHE A 142 17.76 4.81 -3.94
CA PHE A 142 18.54 3.60 -4.22
C PHE A 142 19.25 3.68 -5.58
N ARG A 143 18.54 4.10 -6.64
CA ARG A 143 19.16 4.27 -7.96
C ARG A 143 20.25 5.34 -7.96
N LEU A 144 20.05 6.45 -7.24
CA LEU A 144 21.04 7.51 -7.08
C LEU A 144 22.30 6.98 -6.37
N LEU A 145 22.13 6.25 -5.28
CA LEU A 145 23.23 5.63 -4.54
C LEU A 145 23.98 4.57 -5.35
N ALA A 146 23.27 3.71 -6.08
CA ALA A 146 23.90 2.71 -6.94
C ALA A 146 24.78 3.35 -8.02
N LYS A 147 24.30 4.44 -8.63
CA LYS A 147 25.07 5.21 -9.61
C LYS A 147 26.25 5.93 -8.99
N LEU A 148 26.09 6.56 -7.82
CA LEU A 148 27.21 7.14 -7.06
C LEU A 148 28.25 6.08 -6.71
N GLY A 149 27.84 4.90 -6.25
CA GLY A 149 28.74 3.77 -5.98
C GLY A 149 29.44 3.20 -7.22
N THR A 150 28.92 3.46 -8.42
CA THR A 150 29.57 3.07 -9.69
C THR A 150 30.66 4.07 -10.11
N ILE A 151 30.54 5.32 -9.67
CA ILE A 151 31.46 6.43 -9.97
C ILE A 151 32.55 6.52 -8.90
N ASN A 152 32.14 6.56 -7.62
CA ASN A 152 33.03 6.78 -6.49
C ASN A 152 33.99 5.62 -6.34
N GLU A 153 35.27 5.94 -6.14
CA GLU A 153 36.35 4.96 -5.96
C GLU A 153 36.48 3.94 -7.10
N ARG A 154 35.94 4.26 -8.29
CA ARG A 154 36.15 3.46 -9.48
C ARG A 154 37.66 3.38 -9.75
N PRO A 155 38.24 2.17 -9.89
CA PRO A 155 39.65 2.02 -10.24
C PRO A 155 39.93 2.57 -11.64
N GLU A 156 41.18 2.43 -12.11
CA GLU A 156 41.64 2.86 -13.43
C GLU A 156 40.55 2.71 -14.50
N TYR A 157 40.28 3.82 -15.18
CA TYR A 157 39.29 3.87 -16.25
C TYR A 157 39.88 4.58 -17.45
N ASN A 158 39.81 3.94 -18.61
CA ASN A 158 40.29 4.47 -19.88
C ASN A 158 41.76 4.98 -19.83
N LEU A 159 42.64 4.18 -19.21
CA LEU A 159 44.07 4.49 -18.99
C LEU A 159 44.34 5.66 -18.03
N ASP A 160 43.30 6.20 -17.37
CA ASP A 160 43.42 7.18 -16.30
C ASP A 160 43.27 6.50 -14.93
N MET A 161 44.40 6.36 -14.24
CA MET A 161 44.49 5.75 -12.91
C MET A 161 43.91 6.63 -11.80
N GLN A 162 43.63 7.90 -12.10
CA GLN A 162 43.07 8.89 -11.17
C GLN A 162 41.70 9.43 -11.62
N TRP A 163 41.01 8.69 -12.50
CA TRP A 163 39.74 9.15 -13.07
C TRP A 163 38.69 9.56 -12.02
N SER A 164 38.58 8.80 -10.92
CA SER A 164 37.65 9.12 -9.81
C SER A 164 38.13 10.25 -8.90
N GLU A 165 39.38 10.68 -9.02
CA GLU A 165 40.06 11.60 -8.10
C GLU A 165 40.23 13.03 -8.66
N THR A 166 39.67 13.32 -9.84
CA THR A 166 39.87 14.61 -10.52
C THR A 166 38.57 15.33 -10.88
N GLY A 167 38.63 16.67 -10.89
CA GLY A 167 37.57 17.56 -11.37
C GLY A 167 36.19 17.29 -10.76
N ASP A 168 35.19 17.13 -11.62
CA ASP A 168 33.80 16.85 -11.24
C ASP A 168 33.65 15.62 -10.33
N ARG A 169 34.46 14.57 -10.56
CA ARG A 169 34.40 13.30 -9.81
C ARG A 169 34.95 13.46 -8.41
N TYR A 170 35.99 14.29 -8.25
CA TYR A 170 36.50 14.64 -6.93
C TYR A 170 35.44 15.34 -6.06
N MET A 171 34.62 16.21 -6.64
CA MET A 171 33.50 16.82 -5.91
C MET A 171 32.48 15.77 -5.44
N LEU A 172 32.19 14.75 -6.25
CA LEU A 172 31.30 13.65 -5.88
C LEU A 172 31.88 12.77 -4.76
N LYS A 173 33.21 12.58 -4.75
CA LYS A 173 33.92 11.91 -3.66
C LYS A 173 33.79 12.69 -2.34
N LEU A 174 33.98 14.01 -2.37
CA LEU A 174 33.76 14.84 -1.18
C LEU A 174 32.29 14.84 -0.74
N PHE A 175 31.35 14.82 -1.69
CA PHE A 175 29.92 14.70 -1.38
C PHE A 175 29.59 13.35 -0.71
N ARG A 176 30.21 12.25 -1.15
CA ARG A 176 30.12 10.95 -0.48
C ARG A 176 30.58 11.04 0.98
N ASP A 177 31.71 11.70 1.23
CA ASP A 177 32.23 11.87 2.59
C ASP A 177 31.29 12.76 3.43
N TYR A 178 30.72 13.82 2.84
CA TYR A 178 29.69 14.67 3.46
C TYR A 178 28.40 13.90 3.85
N LEU A 179 28.05 12.84 3.11
CA LEU A 179 26.89 11.99 3.40
C LEU A 179 27.18 10.93 4.47
N PHE A 180 28.30 10.20 4.34
CA PHE A 180 28.50 8.93 5.04
C PHE A 180 29.63 8.95 6.07
N HIS A 181 30.50 9.96 6.05
CA HIS A 181 31.66 10.07 6.93
C HIS A 181 31.55 11.29 7.85
N GLN A 182 30.33 11.61 8.30
CA GLN A 182 30.14 12.63 9.32
C GLN A 182 30.71 12.16 10.65
N VAL A 183 31.28 13.12 11.40
CA VAL A 183 31.79 12.91 12.76
C VAL A 183 31.21 13.97 13.68
N ASP A 184 31.04 13.63 14.96
CA ASP A 184 30.62 14.58 15.98
C ASP A 184 31.80 15.43 16.51
N GLN A 185 31.53 16.26 17.51
CA GLN A 185 32.54 17.12 18.15
C GLN A 185 33.69 16.35 18.81
N THR A 186 33.50 15.06 19.10
CA THR A 186 34.50 14.18 19.70
C THR A 186 35.28 13.37 18.66
N GLY A 187 34.91 13.50 17.37
CA GLY A 187 35.45 12.70 16.28
C GLY A 187 34.81 11.32 16.14
N ALA A 188 33.75 11.01 16.90
CA ALA A 188 33.05 9.75 16.77
C ALA A 188 32.16 9.75 15.50
N PRO A 189 32.00 8.62 14.80
CA PRO A 189 31.12 8.53 13.63
C PRO A 189 29.69 8.96 13.96
N TRP A 190 29.15 9.90 13.19
CA TRP A 190 27.78 10.38 13.29
C TRP A 190 26.94 9.84 12.13
N ILE A 191 25.99 8.96 12.42
CA ILE A 191 25.14 8.31 11.39
C ILE A 191 23.73 8.88 11.49
N ASP A 192 23.38 9.76 10.54
CA ASP A 192 22.06 10.36 10.45
C ASP A 192 21.38 10.01 9.12
N MET A 193 20.40 9.12 9.18
CA MET A 193 19.63 8.70 8.01
C MET A 193 18.74 9.82 7.46
N ALA A 194 18.26 10.73 8.29
CA ALA A 194 17.47 11.86 7.84
C ALA A 194 18.33 12.83 7.03
N HIS A 195 19.55 13.10 7.48
CA HIS A 195 20.55 13.86 6.72
C HIS A 195 20.81 13.24 5.36
N ILE A 196 21.11 11.94 5.30
CA ILE A 196 21.38 11.22 4.05
C ILE A 196 20.20 11.33 3.08
N VAL A 197 18.99 11.03 3.54
CA VAL A 197 17.77 11.09 2.71
C VAL A 197 17.52 12.51 2.20
N GLN A 198 17.64 13.53 3.07
CA GLN A 198 17.44 14.92 2.67
C GLN A 198 18.46 15.36 1.62
N CYS A 199 19.73 15.07 1.82
CA CYS A 199 20.80 15.45 0.89
C CYS A 199 20.65 14.75 -0.47
N LEU A 200 20.29 13.47 -0.48
CA LEU A 200 20.04 12.73 -1.72
C LEU A 200 18.78 13.25 -2.44
N ASN A 201 17.72 13.61 -1.72
CA ASN A 201 16.54 14.25 -2.33
C ASN A 201 16.88 15.63 -2.92
N LYS A 202 17.72 16.42 -2.25
CA LYS A 202 18.22 17.70 -2.77
C LYS A 202 19.12 17.51 -3.99
N LEU A 203 19.96 16.49 -4.01
CA LEU A 203 20.75 16.11 -5.17
C LEU A 203 19.86 15.69 -6.34
N ASP A 204 18.87 14.80 -6.11
CA ASP A 204 17.98 14.30 -7.16
C ASP A 204 17.10 15.41 -7.76
N SER A 205 16.62 16.33 -6.92
CA SER A 205 15.86 17.51 -7.37
C SER A 205 16.73 18.59 -8.02
N GLY A 206 18.06 18.58 -7.80
CA GLY A 206 18.96 19.63 -8.28
C GLY A 206 18.71 20.97 -7.58
N SER A 207 18.59 20.95 -6.25
CA SER A 207 18.32 22.14 -5.44
C SER A 207 19.39 23.23 -5.62
N PRO A 208 19.02 24.52 -5.65
CA PRO A 208 20.00 25.63 -5.67
C PRO A 208 20.71 25.83 -4.33
N GLU A 209 20.29 25.14 -3.27
CA GLU A 209 20.95 25.17 -1.96
C GLU A 209 22.42 24.77 -2.07
N ARG A 210 23.29 25.50 -1.37
CA ARG A 210 24.74 25.29 -1.35
C ARG A 210 25.17 24.60 -0.08
N ILE A 211 26.09 23.66 -0.22
CA ILE A 211 26.75 22.95 0.87
C ILE A 211 28.25 23.18 0.82
N CYS A 212 28.89 22.96 1.97
CA CYS A 212 30.32 23.06 2.16
C CYS A 212 30.92 21.64 2.15
N LEU A 213 31.79 21.36 1.18
CA LEU A 213 32.50 20.10 1.04
C LEU A 213 33.96 20.32 1.43
N THR A 214 34.45 19.56 2.41
CA THR A 214 35.81 19.70 2.94
C THR A 214 36.62 18.45 2.59
N SER A 215 37.86 18.64 2.15
CA SER A 215 38.81 17.54 1.95
C SER A 215 39.23 16.92 3.29
N ARG A 216 39.69 15.66 3.26
CA ARG A 216 40.06 14.92 4.49
C ARG A 216 41.24 15.50 5.25
N ASP A 217 42.12 16.21 4.54
CA ASP A 217 43.24 16.95 5.13
C ASP A 217 42.84 18.33 5.64
N GLU A 218 41.56 18.69 5.51
CA GLU A 218 40.97 19.98 5.89
C GLU A 218 41.59 21.20 5.17
N GLN A 219 42.41 20.98 4.15
CA GLN A 219 43.10 22.06 3.44
C GLN A 219 42.25 22.70 2.35
N SER A 220 41.29 21.96 1.79
CA SER A 220 40.43 22.42 0.70
C SER A 220 38.97 22.44 1.12
N VAL A 221 38.34 23.58 0.91
CA VAL A 221 36.91 23.78 1.16
C VAL A 221 36.25 24.25 -0.13
N LEU A 222 35.25 23.50 -0.59
CA LEU A 222 34.49 23.79 -1.80
C LEU A 222 33.04 24.09 -1.42
N VAL A 223 32.53 25.24 -1.86
CA VAL A 223 31.10 25.59 -1.71
C VAL A 223 30.42 25.32 -3.05
N VAL A 224 29.50 24.36 -3.07
CA VAL A 224 28.85 23.87 -4.29
C VAL A 224 27.35 23.70 -4.05
N SER A 225 26.54 23.95 -5.08
CA SER A 225 25.10 23.69 -5.05
C SER A 225 24.77 22.23 -5.36
N TYR A 226 23.63 21.75 -4.87
CA TYR A 226 23.13 20.43 -5.27
C TYR A 226 22.84 20.35 -6.78
N ALA A 227 22.48 21.47 -7.41
CA ALA A 227 22.31 21.56 -8.86
C ALA A 227 23.62 21.30 -9.63
N GLU A 228 24.74 21.89 -9.19
CA GLU A 228 26.07 21.65 -9.77
C GLU A 228 26.53 20.21 -9.51
N LEU A 229 26.33 19.70 -8.29
CA LEU A 229 26.64 18.29 -7.98
C LEU A 229 25.84 17.32 -8.84
N LYS A 230 24.56 17.60 -9.10
CA LYS A 230 23.72 16.79 -9.99
C LYS A 230 24.26 16.77 -11.41
N GLN A 231 24.67 17.92 -11.95
CA GLN A 231 25.26 17.99 -13.28
C GLN A 231 26.56 17.17 -13.38
N ASN A 232 27.44 17.29 -12.37
CA ASN A 232 28.68 16.53 -12.28
C ASN A 232 28.41 15.01 -12.22
N TYR A 233 27.45 14.62 -11.40
CA TYR A 233 26.99 13.25 -11.25
C TYR A 233 26.42 12.68 -12.57
N GLU A 234 25.53 13.40 -13.24
CA GLU A 234 24.92 12.96 -14.51
C GLU A 234 25.96 12.85 -15.62
N ARG A 235 26.90 13.79 -15.69
CA ARG A 235 28.02 13.77 -16.65
C ARG A 235 28.93 12.57 -16.41
N ALA A 236 29.38 12.36 -15.17
CA ALA A 236 30.26 11.25 -14.81
C ALA A 236 29.59 9.89 -15.08
N PHE A 237 28.30 9.74 -14.76
CA PHE A 237 27.57 8.50 -15.05
C PHE A 237 27.39 8.27 -16.55
N SER A 238 27.09 9.31 -17.33
CA SER A 238 26.87 9.20 -18.77
C SER A 238 28.13 8.80 -19.53
N GLU A 239 29.30 9.28 -19.09
CA GLU A 239 30.60 8.87 -19.63
C GLU A 239 30.83 7.36 -19.48
N LEU A 240 30.53 6.80 -18.30
CA LEU A 240 30.63 5.36 -18.06
C LEU A 240 29.63 4.56 -18.91
N LEU A 241 28.39 5.06 -19.03
CA LEU A 241 27.34 4.39 -19.79
C LEU A 241 27.67 4.33 -21.30
N SER A 242 28.12 5.45 -21.87
CA SER A 242 28.49 5.52 -23.29
C SER A 242 29.62 4.55 -23.65
N SER A 243 30.60 4.38 -22.75
CA SER A 243 31.72 3.47 -22.97
C SER A 243 31.34 2.00 -22.78
N SER A 244 30.34 1.70 -21.95
CA SER A 244 29.75 0.36 -21.89
C SER A 244 29.06 -0.02 -23.21
N GLN A 245 28.38 0.93 -23.85
CA GLN A 245 27.61 0.68 -25.07
C GLN A 245 28.51 0.51 -26.30
N SER A 246 29.63 1.24 -26.36
CA SER A 246 30.62 1.06 -27.42
C SER A 246 31.21 -0.35 -27.39
N HIS A 247 31.56 -0.89 -26.21
CA HIS A 247 32.06 -2.26 -26.08
C HIS A 247 31.06 -3.34 -26.51
N SER A 248 29.77 -3.18 -26.24
CA SER A 248 28.74 -4.14 -26.67
C SER A 248 28.46 -4.16 -28.18
N THR A 249 28.93 -3.17 -28.94
CA THR A 249 28.76 -3.14 -30.41
C THR A 249 29.89 -3.90 -31.13
N PHE A 250 30.95 -4.28 -30.41
CA PHE A 250 32.11 -5.02 -30.94
C PHE A 250 32.17 -6.49 -30.50
N THR A 251 31.10 -7.00 -29.90
CA THR A 251 30.88 -8.42 -29.54
C THR A 251 29.60 -8.92 -30.17
#